data_AF-A0A914N445-F1
#
_entry.id   AF-A0A914N445-F1
#
_cell.length_a   1.000
_cell.length_b   1.000
_cell.length_c   1.000
_cell.angle_alpha   90.00
_cell.angle_beta   90.00
_cell.angle_gamma   90.00
#
_symmetry.space_group_name_H-M   'P 1'
#
loop_
_entity.id
_entity.type
_entity.pdbx_description
1 polymer ?
#
loop_
_entity_poly.entity_id
_entity_poly.type
_entity_poly.pdbx_seq_one_letter_code
_entity_poly.pdbx_strand_id
1 'polypeptide(L)'
;MPIVEEHKESGSLLIVGKRQQIDYSLHPSIVGEMFRPEEFQMEPLNPLEPSSSGVCVFGLNDGCDRLEAIRSLAWFNEYFIEAELGRGTHLNSIRGTVNSRMEYDHVSQHQLSTLLSLLRLQYKKASFEFANLNMQSQQAFELARRGAPRPRVLGSPLIFGLDLCYFKLPYFKLNIQINGETDQFLCDFIHEIGLNLSTVASTRKLRRTRQGFFGIEHALLDKHFHLESVLKNILMCEKILAKNLEENLNCEIIELNEDNEKEKNLENENLPELEDCLKLPFGREYKIC
;
A
#
# COMPACT_ATOMS: atom_id res chain seq x y z
N MET A 1 -33.46 46.35 -4.46
CA MET A 1 -33.83 47.65 -3.85
C MET A 1 -35.35 47.78 -3.69
N PRO A 2 -35.88 48.27 -2.56
CA PRO A 2 -37.31 48.55 -2.38
C PRO A 2 -37.77 49.68 -3.30
N ILE A 3 -38.96 49.55 -3.90
CA ILE A 3 -39.64 50.61 -4.63
C ILE A 3 -40.53 51.31 -3.60
N VAL A 4 -40.30 52.60 -3.42
CA VAL A 4 -41.01 53.43 -2.45
C VAL A 4 -41.83 54.45 -3.21
N GLU A 5 -43.13 54.52 -2.93
CA GLU A 5 -44.03 55.54 -3.46
C GLU A 5 -44.80 56.19 -2.31
N GLU A 6 -45.25 57.42 -2.52
CA GLU A 6 -46.03 58.16 -1.52
C GLU A 6 -47.49 57.72 -1.53
N HIS A 7 -48.03 57.51 -0.32
CA HIS A 7 -49.44 57.20 -0.14
C HIS A 7 -50.31 58.41 -0.52
N LYS A 8 -51.27 58.21 -1.44
CA LYS A 8 -52.02 59.27 -2.13
C LYS A 8 -52.78 60.26 -1.23
N GLU A 9 -53.13 59.86 -0.01
CA GLU A 9 -53.90 60.70 0.91
C GLU A 9 -53.07 61.26 2.09
N SER A 10 -52.06 60.53 2.54
CA SER A 10 -51.29 60.87 3.76
C SER A 10 -49.87 61.36 3.48
N GLY A 11 -49.36 61.24 2.25
CA GLY A 11 -47.99 61.61 1.88
C GLY A 11 -46.89 60.74 2.51
N SER A 12 -47.26 59.70 3.26
CA SER A 12 -46.29 58.79 3.89
C SER A 12 -45.70 57.83 2.86
N LEU A 13 -44.38 57.66 2.89
CA LEU A 13 -43.64 56.76 2.01
C LEU A 13 -43.97 55.28 2.34
N LEU A 14 -44.50 54.56 1.37
CA LEU A 14 -44.82 53.13 1.46
C LEU A 14 -43.94 52.32 0.51
N ILE A 15 -43.45 51.17 0.97
CA ILE A 15 -42.75 50.22 0.12
C ILE A 15 -43.80 49.43 -0.66
N VAL A 16 -44.02 49.82 -1.91
CA VAL A 16 -45.07 49.25 -2.79
C VAL A 16 -44.60 47.97 -3.48
N GLY A 17 -43.29 47.72 -3.46
CA GLY A 17 -42.71 46.49 -3.97
C GLY A 17 -41.22 46.41 -3.72
N LYS A 18 -40.61 45.28 -4.08
CA LYS A 18 -39.15 45.14 -4.14
C LYS A 18 -38.79 44.92 -5.59
N ARG A 19 -37.83 45.69 -6.13
CA ARG A 19 -37.24 45.37 -7.44
C ARG A 19 -36.65 43.96 -7.33
N GLN A 20 -37.07 43.08 -8.22
CA GLN A 20 -36.43 41.78 -8.42
C GLN A 20 -35.01 42.05 -8.89
N GLN A 21 -34.07 42.00 -7.97
CA GLN A 21 -32.66 42.07 -8.28
C GLN A 21 -32.25 40.65 -8.64
N ILE A 22 -31.83 40.44 -9.88
CA ILE A 22 -31.34 39.14 -10.33
C ILE A 22 -30.09 38.85 -9.50
N ASP A 23 -30.10 37.71 -8.82
CA ASP A 23 -28.96 37.26 -8.04
C ASP A 23 -27.90 36.72 -9.00
N TYR A 24 -26.82 37.50 -9.16
CA TYR A 24 -25.69 37.14 -10.00
C TYR A 24 -24.61 36.36 -9.22
N SER A 25 -24.80 36.05 -7.93
CA SER A 25 -23.79 35.35 -7.12
C SER A 25 -23.38 33.99 -7.68
N LEU A 26 -24.21 33.36 -8.52
CA LEU A 26 -23.94 32.09 -9.21
C LEU A 26 -23.77 32.24 -10.73
N HIS A 27 -23.65 33.46 -11.25
CA HIS A 27 -23.54 33.69 -12.68
C HIS A 27 -22.17 33.18 -13.19
N PRO A 28 -22.10 32.41 -14.30
CA PRO A 28 -20.86 31.79 -14.78
C PRO A 28 -19.73 32.80 -15.07
N SER A 29 -20.06 34.02 -15.50
CA SER A 29 -19.05 35.07 -15.71
C SER A 29 -18.41 35.62 -14.43
N ILE A 30 -18.96 35.30 -13.25
CA ILE A 30 -18.46 35.74 -11.94
C ILE A 30 -17.76 34.59 -11.22
N VAL A 31 -18.41 33.42 -11.14
CA VAL A 31 -17.88 32.27 -10.39
C VAL A 31 -17.02 31.35 -11.27
N GLY A 32 -17.04 31.55 -12.58
CA GLY A 32 -16.51 30.60 -13.55
C GLY A 32 -17.55 29.58 -13.97
N GLU A 33 -17.19 28.73 -14.93
CA GLU A 33 -18.02 27.58 -15.30
C GLU A 33 -18.14 26.62 -14.12
N MET A 34 -19.31 25.98 -14.01
CA MET A 34 -19.50 24.94 -13.02
C MET A 34 -18.63 23.74 -13.38
N PHE A 35 -17.86 23.27 -12.40
CA PHE A 35 -17.09 22.06 -12.56
C PHE A 35 -17.98 20.88 -12.90
N ARG A 36 -17.58 20.12 -13.91
CA ARG A 36 -18.26 18.89 -14.29
C ARG A 36 -17.47 17.67 -13.80
N PRO A 37 -18.13 16.59 -13.36
CA PRO A 37 -17.42 15.38 -12.94
C PRO A 37 -16.44 14.86 -14.01
N GLU A 38 -16.75 15.06 -15.30
CA GLU A 38 -15.92 14.63 -16.42
C GLU A 38 -14.60 15.41 -16.55
N GLU A 39 -14.48 16.57 -15.90
CA GLU A 39 -13.24 17.36 -15.87
C GLU A 39 -12.23 16.86 -14.83
N PHE A 40 -12.62 15.87 -14.02
CA PHE A 40 -11.77 15.23 -13.02
C PHE A 40 -11.51 13.78 -13.40
N GLN A 41 -10.34 13.52 -13.97
CA GLN A 41 -9.83 12.17 -14.12
C GLN A 41 -9.05 11.80 -12.87
N MET A 42 -9.34 10.62 -12.32
CA MET A 42 -8.64 10.12 -11.14
C MET A 42 -8.30 8.64 -11.32
N GLU A 43 -7.04 8.30 -11.09
CA GLU A 43 -6.54 6.93 -11.24
C GLU A 43 -5.68 6.51 -10.05
N PRO A 44 -5.88 5.31 -9.49
CA PRO A 44 -5.05 4.84 -8.39
C PRO A 44 -3.67 4.42 -8.88
N LEU A 45 -2.63 4.73 -8.09
CA LEU A 45 -1.27 4.25 -8.35
C LEU A 45 -1.23 2.72 -8.29
N ASN A 46 -1.59 2.14 -7.14
CA ASN A 46 -1.83 0.70 -6.99
C ASN A 46 -3.21 0.54 -6.37
N PRO A 47 -4.17 -0.11 -7.07
CA PRO A 47 -5.53 -0.26 -6.57
C PRO A 47 -5.54 -1.12 -5.30
N LEU A 48 -6.41 -0.75 -4.36
CA LEU A 48 -6.74 -1.59 -3.20
C LEU A 48 -8.06 -2.31 -3.49
N GLU A 49 -8.15 -3.56 -3.06
CA GLU A 49 -9.41 -4.30 -3.10
C GLU A 49 -10.43 -3.69 -2.12
N PRO A 50 -11.75 -3.82 -2.38
CA PRO A 50 -12.79 -3.39 -1.45
C PRO A 50 -12.75 -4.08 -0.07
N SER A 51 -12.04 -5.21 0.01
CA SER A 51 -11.84 -5.96 1.24
C SER A 51 -10.63 -5.49 2.06
N SER A 52 -9.77 -4.67 1.45
CA SER A 52 -8.57 -4.07 2.00
C SER A 52 -8.82 -2.63 2.46
N SER A 53 -7.88 -2.08 3.21
CA SER A 53 -7.93 -0.70 3.70
C SER A 53 -6.54 -0.07 3.69
N GLY A 54 -6.45 1.24 3.90
CA GLY A 54 -5.18 1.91 4.12
C GLY A 54 -4.92 3.08 3.18
N VAL A 55 -3.65 3.44 3.05
CA VAL A 55 -3.21 4.56 2.23
C VAL A 55 -3.40 4.21 0.76
N CYS A 56 -3.96 5.13 -0.03
CA CYS A 56 -4.04 4.98 -1.48
C CYS A 56 -3.66 6.30 -2.17
N VAL A 57 -2.67 6.22 -3.04
CA VAL A 57 -2.23 7.35 -3.85
C VAL A 57 -3.03 7.37 -5.14
N PHE A 58 -3.58 8.54 -5.47
CA PHE A 58 -4.31 8.77 -6.71
C PHE A 58 -3.60 9.86 -7.53
N GLY A 59 -3.49 9.63 -8.83
CA GLY A 59 -3.24 10.68 -9.81
C GLY A 59 -4.55 11.42 -10.05
N LEU A 60 -4.47 12.74 -10.19
CA LEU A 60 -5.60 13.61 -10.54
C LEU A 60 -5.23 14.41 -11.78
N ASN A 61 -6.07 14.36 -12.83
CA ASN A 61 -5.87 15.02 -14.12
C ASN A 61 -4.45 14.77 -14.66
N ASP A 62 -3.63 15.81 -14.86
CA ASP A 62 -2.24 15.71 -15.34
C ASP A 62 -1.36 14.79 -14.45
N GLY A 63 -1.76 14.57 -13.20
CA GLY A 63 -1.10 13.61 -12.31
C GLY A 63 -1.24 12.15 -12.76
N CYS A 64 -2.28 11.81 -13.53
CA CYS A 64 -2.49 10.48 -14.09
C CYS A 64 -1.37 10.10 -15.08
N ASP A 65 -0.90 11.05 -15.89
CA ASP A 65 0.18 10.82 -16.86
C ASP A 65 1.51 10.43 -16.20
N ARG A 66 1.71 10.82 -14.93
CA ARG A 66 2.91 10.50 -14.15
C ARG A 66 2.85 9.14 -13.46
N LEU A 67 1.68 8.49 -13.40
CA LEU A 67 1.51 7.25 -12.63
C LEU A 67 2.37 6.12 -13.15
N GLU A 68 2.51 5.96 -14.48
CA GLU A 68 3.32 4.89 -15.06
C GLU A 68 4.81 5.07 -14.72
N ALA A 69 5.32 6.30 -14.84
CA ALA A 69 6.68 6.63 -14.44
C ALA A 69 6.90 6.34 -12.94
N ILE A 70 5.93 6.66 -12.09
CA ILE A 70 6.00 6.36 -10.66
C ILE A 70 5.96 4.84 -10.41
N ARG A 71 5.08 4.07 -11.08
CA ARG A 71 5.02 2.61 -10.97
C ARG A 71 6.36 1.96 -11.35
N SER A 72 7.04 2.50 -12.36
CA SER A 72 8.36 2.01 -12.81
C SER A 72 9.45 2.12 -11.74
N LEU A 73 9.28 3.02 -10.77
CA LEU A 73 10.18 3.14 -9.62
C LEU A 73 10.05 1.96 -8.66
N ALA A 74 8.97 1.17 -8.73
CA ALA A 74 8.71 -0.04 -7.94
C ALA A 74 8.75 0.17 -6.42
N TRP A 75 8.09 1.23 -5.91
CA TRP A 75 8.10 1.67 -4.49
C TRP A 75 7.86 0.54 -3.48
N PHE A 76 8.51 0.67 -2.32
CA PHE A 76 8.19 -0.18 -1.19
C PHE A 76 6.85 0.25 -0.61
N ASN A 77 6.01 -0.75 -0.42
CA ASN A 77 4.73 -0.63 0.24
C ASN A 77 4.80 -1.42 1.54
N GLU A 78 4.18 -0.90 2.59
CA GLU A 78 4.09 -1.57 3.87
C GLU A 78 2.66 -1.97 4.16
N TYR A 79 2.50 -3.21 4.64
CA TYR A 79 1.23 -3.82 4.93
C TYR A 79 1.22 -4.37 6.34
N PHE A 80 0.15 -4.07 7.05
CA PHE A 80 -0.22 -4.73 8.28
C PHE A 80 -1.31 -5.75 7.99
N ILE A 81 -1.04 -7.01 8.30
CA ILE A 81 -1.93 -8.13 8.01
C ILE A 81 -2.32 -8.82 9.31
N GLU A 82 -3.63 -8.93 9.55
CA GLU A 82 -4.18 -9.79 10.60
C GLU A 82 -4.68 -11.08 9.97
N ALA A 83 -4.20 -12.22 10.46
CA ALA A 83 -4.52 -13.54 9.94
C ALA A 83 -5.02 -14.48 11.04
N GLU A 84 -5.76 -15.51 10.62
CA GLU A 84 -6.32 -16.55 11.49
C GLU A 84 -5.91 -17.93 10.99
N LEU A 85 -5.26 -18.69 11.87
CA LEU A 85 -4.90 -20.10 11.69
C LEU A 85 -6.11 -21.01 11.85
N GLY A 86 -6.07 -22.19 11.25
CA GLY A 86 -7.15 -23.17 11.26
C GLY A 86 -8.36 -22.82 10.39
N ARG A 87 -8.31 -21.74 9.62
CA ARG A 87 -9.39 -21.29 8.73
C ARG A 87 -8.86 -21.03 7.33
N GLY A 88 -9.42 -21.71 6.33
CA GLY A 88 -9.24 -21.39 4.91
C GLY A 88 -10.52 -20.82 4.30
N THR A 89 -10.36 -19.97 3.28
CA THR A 89 -11.47 -19.38 2.53
C THR A 89 -11.38 -19.71 1.04
N HIS A 90 -12.52 -19.66 0.35
CA HIS A 90 -12.55 -19.83 -1.10
C HIS A 90 -11.72 -18.73 -1.79
N LEU A 91 -10.78 -19.12 -2.66
CA LEU A 91 -9.83 -18.23 -3.35
C LEU A 91 -9.01 -17.35 -2.39
N ASN A 92 -8.83 -17.77 -1.14
CA ASN A 92 -8.12 -17.01 -0.09
C ASN A 92 -8.66 -15.58 0.14
N SER A 93 -9.87 -15.28 -0.33
CA SER A 93 -10.46 -13.96 -0.17
C SER A 93 -10.75 -13.66 1.30
N ILE A 94 -10.49 -12.42 1.72
CA ILE A 94 -10.71 -11.93 3.09
C ILE A 94 -12.19 -12.11 3.52
N ARG A 95 -13.11 -11.75 2.62
CA ARG A 95 -14.57 -11.87 2.82
C ARG A 95 -15.15 -13.16 2.22
N GLY A 96 -14.30 -14.06 1.75
CA GLY A 96 -14.71 -15.33 1.16
C GLY A 96 -15.40 -16.27 2.16
N THR A 97 -16.23 -17.16 1.63
CA THR A 97 -16.84 -18.24 2.40
C THR A 97 -15.76 -19.20 2.92
N VAL A 98 -15.93 -19.68 4.15
CA VAL A 98 -15.01 -20.64 4.76
C VAL A 98 -15.20 -22.00 4.09
N ASN A 99 -14.14 -22.54 3.49
CA ASN A 99 -14.16 -23.83 2.80
C ASN A 99 -13.41 -24.93 3.57
N SER A 100 -12.39 -24.58 4.36
CA SER A 100 -11.61 -25.52 5.14
C SER A 100 -11.41 -25.06 6.58
N ARG A 101 -11.38 -26.03 7.49
CA ARG A 101 -11.00 -25.87 8.89
C ARG A 101 -10.05 -26.98 9.28
N MET A 102 -8.97 -26.64 9.97
CA MET A 102 -7.96 -27.60 10.42
C MET A 102 -7.51 -27.24 11.85
N GLU A 103 -6.91 -28.22 12.52
CA GLU A 103 -6.31 -28.00 13.84
C GLU A 103 -5.12 -27.05 13.74
N TYR A 104 -4.90 -26.26 14.79
CA TYR A 104 -3.86 -25.24 14.86
C TYR A 104 -3.17 -25.18 16.23
N ASP A 105 -3.58 -26.02 17.18
CA ASP A 105 -3.06 -26.00 18.55
C ASP A 105 -1.58 -26.41 18.62
N HIS A 106 -1.11 -27.14 17.62
CA HIS A 106 0.29 -27.54 17.47
C HIS A 106 1.21 -26.39 17.03
N VAL A 107 0.64 -25.28 16.54
CA VAL A 107 1.42 -24.16 15.99
C VAL A 107 1.93 -23.27 17.12
N SER A 108 3.25 -23.22 17.28
CA SER A 108 3.92 -22.35 18.24
C SER A 108 4.43 -21.05 17.60
N GLN A 109 4.61 -20.01 18.42
CA GLN A 109 5.24 -18.77 17.98
C GLN A 109 6.65 -19.01 17.40
N HIS A 110 7.41 -19.93 17.99
CA HIS A 110 8.75 -20.29 17.55
C HIS A 110 8.72 -20.84 16.11
N GLN A 111 7.86 -21.81 15.82
CA GLN A 111 7.72 -22.38 14.48
C GLN A 111 7.38 -21.32 13.43
N LEU A 112 6.44 -20.43 13.74
CA LEU A 112 6.10 -19.32 12.85
C LEU A 112 7.30 -18.39 12.64
N SER A 113 8.01 -17.98 13.70
CA SER A 113 9.19 -17.12 13.56
C SER A 113 10.30 -17.76 12.74
N THR A 114 10.57 -19.05 12.92
CA THR A 114 11.57 -19.79 12.13
C THR A 114 11.17 -19.81 10.66
N LEU A 115 9.90 -20.10 10.35
CA LEU A 115 9.39 -20.08 8.99
C LEU A 115 9.54 -18.69 8.34
N LEU A 116 9.16 -17.62 9.05
CA LEU A 116 9.30 -16.26 8.53
C LEU A 116 10.76 -15.89 8.24
N SER A 117 11.69 -16.28 9.11
CA SER A 117 13.14 -16.08 8.87
C SER A 117 13.64 -16.83 7.63
N LEU A 118 13.17 -18.06 7.41
CA LEU A 118 13.49 -18.82 6.20
C LEU A 118 12.92 -18.15 4.94
N LEU A 119 11.66 -17.70 4.98
CA LEU A 119 11.03 -16.98 3.88
C LEU A 119 11.77 -15.68 3.55
N ARG A 120 12.18 -14.89 4.57
CA ARG A 120 13.00 -13.69 4.37
C ARG A 120 14.29 -14.02 3.61
N LEU A 121 14.99 -15.10 3.99
CA LEU A 121 16.21 -15.53 3.31
C LEU A 121 15.93 -15.92 1.86
N GLN A 122 14.84 -16.63 1.60
CA GLN A 122 14.43 -17.03 0.24
C GLN A 122 14.11 -15.82 -0.65
N TYR A 123 13.31 -14.87 -0.17
CA TYR A 123 13.00 -13.67 -0.94
C TYR A 123 14.23 -12.78 -1.14
N LYS A 124 15.13 -12.71 -0.16
CA LYS A 124 16.43 -12.05 -0.32
C LYS A 124 17.22 -12.71 -1.45
N LYS A 125 17.32 -14.04 -1.49
CA LYS A 125 17.97 -14.77 -2.60
C LYS A 125 17.29 -14.47 -3.94
N ALA A 126 15.96 -14.54 -4.00
CA ALA A 126 15.19 -14.24 -5.20
C ALA A 126 15.45 -12.81 -5.72
N SER A 127 15.59 -11.82 -4.85
CA SER A 127 15.89 -10.44 -5.27
C SER A 127 17.22 -10.33 -6.03
N PHE A 128 18.25 -11.10 -5.66
CA PHE A 128 19.53 -11.14 -6.39
C PHE A 128 19.38 -11.84 -7.74
N GLU A 129 18.62 -12.93 -7.79
CA GLU A 129 18.34 -13.67 -9.03
C GLU A 129 17.57 -12.81 -10.03
N PHE A 130 16.51 -12.12 -9.59
CA PHE A 130 15.72 -11.20 -10.43
C PHE A 130 16.52 -9.97 -10.89
N ALA A 131 17.57 -9.59 -10.18
CA ALA A 131 18.48 -8.55 -10.61
C ALA A 131 19.46 -9.03 -11.71
N ASN A 132 19.34 -10.27 -12.20
CA ASN A 132 20.27 -10.93 -13.13
C ASN A 132 21.72 -10.96 -12.61
N LEU A 133 21.91 -10.93 -11.30
CA LEU A 133 23.23 -10.95 -10.68
C LEU A 133 23.58 -12.38 -10.29
N ASN A 134 24.75 -12.85 -10.73
CA ASN A 134 25.29 -14.08 -10.17
C ASN A 134 25.72 -13.79 -8.72
N MET A 135 25.15 -14.53 -7.76
CA MET A 135 25.43 -14.37 -6.32
C MET A 135 26.94 -14.53 -5.99
N GLN A 136 27.70 -15.26 -6.80
CA GLN A 136 29.15 -15.44 -6.65
C GLN A 136 29.99 -14.31 -7.26
N SER A 137 29.37 -13.32 -7.90
CA SER A 137 30.08 -12.21 -8.54
C SER A 137 30.47 -11.11 -7.53
N GLN A 138 31.56 -10.41 -7.83
CA GLN A 138 31.97 -9.24 -7.05
C GLN A 138 30.90 -8.13 -7.05
N GLN A 139 30.15 -7.97 -8.15
CA GLN A 139 29.05 -7.01 -8.23
C GLN A 139 27.91 -7.34 -7.27
N ALA A 140 27.53 -8.62 -7.14
CA ALA A 140 26.54 -9.05 -6.15
C ALA A 140 27.03 -8.79 -4.71
N PHE A 141 28.33 -8.99 -4.44
CA PHE A 141 28.92 -8.69 -3.13
C PHE A 141 28.91 -7.20 -2.81
N GLU A 142 29.28 -6.34 -3.75
CA GLU A 142 29.25 -4.88 -3.58
C GLU A 142 27.82 -4.37 -3.38
N LEU A 143 26.85 -4.92 -4.11
CA LEU A 143 25.44 -4.60 -3.91
C LEU A 143 24.93 -5.10 -2.56
N ALA A 144 25.25 -6.34 -2.17
CA ALA A 144 24.85 -6.90 -0.88
C ALA A 144 25.38 -6.10 0.32
N ARG A 145 26.59 -5.51 0.21
CA ARG A 145 27.14 -4.59 1.24
C ARG A 145 26.34 -3.31 1.39
N ARG A 146 25.61 -2.90 0.35
CA ARG A 146 24.79 -1.68 0.33
C ARG A 146 23.31 -1.96 0.59
N GLY A 147 22.86 -3.21 0.44
CA GLY A 147 21.47 -3.63 0.70
C GLY A 147 21.02 -4.75 -0.24
N ALA A 148 19.76 -5.19 -0.10
CA ALA A 148 19.17 -6.10 -1.09
C ALA A 148 18.86 -5.34 -2.39
N PRO A 149 19.23 -5.86 -3.56
CA PRO A 149 18.94 -5.20 -4.83
C PRO A 149 17.43 -5.13 -5.05
N ARG A 150 16.98 -4.06 -5.70
CA ARG A 150 15.57 -3.81 -5.99
C ARG A 150 15.33 -3.97 -7.49
N PRO A 151 15.10 -5.21 -7.97
CA PRO A 151 14.85 -5.44 -9.37
C PRO A 151 13.52 -4.79 -9.78
N ARG A 152 13.53 -4.13 -10.94
CA ARG A 152 12.35 -3.47 -11.52
C ARG A 152 11.60 -4.45 -12.44
N VAL A 153 11.36 -5.66 -11.95
CA VAL A 153 10.61 -6.67 -12.71
C VAL A 153 9.13 -6.48 -12.39
N LEU A 154 8.38 -5.97 -13.36
CA LEU A 154 6.94 -5.79 -13.24
C LEU A 154 6.24 -7.16 -13.09
N GLY A 155 5.32 -7.27 -12.14
CA GLY A 155 4.48 -8.46 -11.93
C GLY A 155 5.09 -9.56 -11.04
N SER A 156 6.31 -9.37 -10.52
CA SER A 156 6.94 -10.31 -9.59
C SER A 156 7.04 -9.67 -8.19
N PRO A 157 6.12 -9.98 -7.26
CA PRO A 157 6.15 -9.41 -5.93
C PRO A 157 7.37 -9.89 -5.14
N LEU A 158 8.13 -8.95 -4.54
CA LEU A 158 9.29 -9.28 -3.72
C LEU A 158 9.14 -8.70 -2.31
N ILE A 159 9.29 -9.59 -1.33
CA ILE A 159 9.22 -9.26 0.10
C ILE A 159 10.63 -8.90 0.58
N PHE A 160 10.79 -7.71 1.13
CA PHE A 160 12.05 -7.19 1.68
C PHE A 160 12.07 -7.22 3.21
N GLY A 161 10.90 -7.06 3.83
CA GLY A 161 10.73 -7.10 5.29
C GLY A 161 9.49 -7.91 5.66
N LEU A 162 9.56 -8.67 6.75
CA LEU A 162 8.49 -9.60 7.14
C LEU A 162 8.50 -9.84 8.64
N ASP A 163 7.91 -8.99 9.46
CA ASP A 163 7.99 -9.07 10.92
C ASP A 163 6.73 -9.64 11.57
N LEU A 164 6.93 -10.50 12.58
CA LEU A 164 5.85 -10.99 13.43
C LEU A 164 5.58 -10.00 14.57
N CYS A 165 4.51 -9.22 14.45
CA CYS A 165 4.17 -8.20 15.45
C CYS A 165 3.39 -8.77 16.64
N TYR A 166 2.57 -9.80 16.40
CA TYR A 166 1.69 -10.36 17.42
C TYR A 166 1.39 -11.82 17.12
N PHE A 167 1.36 -12.65 18.16
CA PHE A 167 0.98 -14.05 18.07
C PHE A 167 0.16 -14.46 19.30
N LYS A 168 -1.08 -14.89 19.07
CA LYS A 168 -1.94 -15.53 20.06
C LYS A 168 -2.98 -16.36 19.33
N LEU A 169 -2.84 -17.68 19.40
CA LEU A 169 -3.72 -18.62 18.70
C LEU A 169 -5.22 -18.26 18.85
N PRO A 170 -6.00 -18.35 17.76
CA PRO A 170 -5.59 -18.66 16.39
C PRO A 170 -5.03 -17.47 15.60
N TYR A 171 -4.89 -16.29 16.22
CA TYR A 171 -4.58 -15.05 15.53
C TYR A 171 -3.09 -14.70 15.54
N PHE A 172 -2.60 -14.21 14.41
CA PHE A 172 -1.27 -13.61 14.32
C PHE A 172 -1.32 -12.37 13.43
N LYS A 173 -0.32 -11.49 13.61
CA LYS A 173 -0.21 -10.25 12.83
C LYS A 173 1.19 -10.10 12.27
N LEU A 174 1.26 -9.76 10.99
CA LEU A 174 2.51 -9.54 10.27
C LEU A 174 2.60 -8.09 9.79
N ASN A 175 3.81 -7.54 9.84
CA ASN A 175 4.19 -6.35 9.09
C ASN A 175 5.03 -6.80 7.88
N ILE A 176 4.62 -6.44 6.67
CA ILE A 176 5.27 -6.86 5.44
C ILE A 176 5.69 -5.63 4.66
N GLN A 177 6.97 -5.55 4.30
CA GLN A 177 7.50 -4.59 3.34
C GLN A 177 7.72 -5.31 2.01
N ILE A 178 7.02 -4.85 0.97
CA ILE A 178 6.92 -5.53 -0.31
C ILE A 178 6.92 -4.52 -1.46
N ASN A 179 7.26 -4.94 -2.67
CA ASN A 179 7.01 -4.18 -3.90
C ASN A 179 6.32 -5.06 -4.96
N GLY A 180 5.72 -4.44 -5.97
CA GLY A 180 5.13 -5.14 -7.11
C GLY A 180 3.95 -6.06 -6.74
N GLU A 181 3.32 -5.79 -5.60
CA GLU A 181 2.31 -6.65 -4.99
C GLU A 181 0.89 -6.39 -5.49
N THR A 182 0.06 -7.40 -5.30
CA THR A 182 -1.40 -7.30 -5.33
C THR A 182 -1.97 -7.75 -4.00
N ASP A 183 -3.16 -7.26 -3.64
CA ASP A 183 -3.82 -7.66 -2.39
C ASP A 183 -4.10 -9.18 -2.35
N GLN A 184 -4.45 -9.77 -3.50
CA GLN A 184 -4.63 -11.21 -3.65
C GLN A 184 -3.33 -11.97 -3.36
N PHE A 185 -2.18 -11.49 -3.86
CA PHE A 185 -0.89 -12.11 -3.56
C PHE A 185 -0.62 -12.17 -2.05
N LEU A 186 -0.90 -11.10 -1.31
CA LEU A 186 -0.73 -11.08 0.14
C LEU A 186 -1.66 -12.08 0.84
N CYS A 187 -2.87 -12.25 0.34
CA CYS A 187 -3.81 -13.26 0.86
C CYS A 187 -3.35 -14.69 0.58
N ASP A 188 -2.84 -14.95 -0.63
CA ASP A 188 -2.26 -16.24 -1.00
C ASP A 188 -0.99 -16.54 -0.19
N PHE A 189 -0.15 -15.53 0.05
CA PHE A 189 1.05 -15.65 0.86
C PHE A 189 0.73 -16.06 2.31
N ILE A 190 -0.30 -15.47 2.93
CA ILE A 190 -0.78 -15.90 4.25
C ILE A 190 -1.27 -17.35 4.22
N HIS A 191 -2.01 -17.73 3.18
CA HIS A 191 -2.47 -19.11 3.04
C HIS A 191 -1.30 -20.10 2.95
N GLU A 192 -0.26 -19.77 2.19
CA GLU A 192 0.96 -20.58 2.08
C GLU A 192 1.72 -20.70 3.41
N ILE A 193 1.77 -19.64 4.22
CA ILE A 193 2.32 -19.72 5.59
C ILE A 193 1.55 -20.76 6.41
N GLY A 194 0.22 -20.76 6.32
CA GLY A 194 -0.62 -21.77 6.97
C GLY A 194 -0.25 -23.19 6.56
N LEU A 195 -0.12 -23.44 5.25
CA LEU A 195 0.23 -24.75 4.70
C LEU A 195 1.61 -25.24 5.19
N ASN A 196 2.60 -24.35 5.23
CA ASN A 196 3.94 -24.68 5.74
C ASN A 196 3.95 -25.04 7.23
N LEU A 197 2.98 -24.56 8.00
CA LEU A 197 2.78 -24.91 9.41
C LEU A 197 1.86 -26.13 9.60
N SER A 198 1.59 -26.89 8.53
CA SER A 198 0.67 -28.02 8.53
C SER A 198 -0.74 -27.65 9.03
N THR A 199 -1.15 -26.40 8.81
CA THR A 199 -2.50 -25.92 9.07
C THR A 199 -3.05 -25.18 7.83
N VAL A 200 -4.15 -24.45 7.97
CA VAL A 200 -4.60 -23.48 6.96
C VAL A 200 -4.69 -22.12 7.60
N ALA A 201 -4.40 -21.06 6.84
CA ALA A 201 -4.56 -19.70 7.31
C ALA A 201 -5.37 -18.87 6.33
N SER A 202 -6.06 -17.86 6.86
CA SER A 202 -6.81 -16.88 6.07
C SER A 202 -6.59 -15.47 6.59
N THR A 203 -6.50 -14.52 5.67
CA THR A 203 -6.42 -13.10 6.01
C THR A 203 -7.77 -12.61 6.52
N ARG A 204 -7.74 -11.88 7.65
CA ARG A 204 -8.92 -11.23 8.26
C ARG A 204 -8.94 -9.74 8.01
N LYS A 205 -7.77 -9.09 8.06
CA LYS A 205 -7.63 -7.68 7.73
C LYS A 205 -6.34 -7.49 6.96
N LEU A 206 -6.45 -6.71 5.89
CA LEU A 206 -5.32 -6.26 5.09
C LEU A 206 -5.33 -4.73 5.09
N ARG A 207 -4.26 -4.14 5.61
CA ARG A 207 -4.12 -2.68 5.70
C ARG A 207 -2.79 -2.21 5.15
N ARG A 208 -2.80 -1.43 4.07
CA ARG A 208 -1.59 -0.72 3.59
C ARG A 208 -1.30 0.49 4.47
N THR A 209 -0.21 0.45 5.23
CA THR A 209 0.20 1.56 6.12
C THR A 209 1.01 2.61 5.37
N ARG A 210 1.76 2.19 4.34
CA ARG A 210 2.58 3.10 3.53
C ARG A 210 2.58 2.67 2.07
N GLN A 211 2.52 3.64 1.16
CA GLN A 211 2.72 3.44 -0.28
C GLN A 211 3.85 4.35 -0.76
N GLY A 212 5.04 3.78 -0.97
CA GLY A 212 6.25 4.56 -1.24
C GLY A 212 6.55 5.58 -0.14
N PHE A 213 6.59 6.86 -0.51
CA PHE A 213 6.86 7.96 0.42
C PHE A 213 5.62 8.43 1.20
N PHE A 214 4.45 7.86 0.92
CA PHE A 214 3.19 8.30 1.51
C PHE A 214 2.73 7.34 2.60
N GLY A 215 2.86 7.75 3.86
CA GLY A 215 2.29 7.06 5.02
C GLY A 215 0.88 7.52 5.39
N ILE A 216 0.39 7.02 6.53
CA ILE A 216 -0.97 7.27 7.05
C ILE A 216 -1.17 8.75 7.38
N GLU A 217 -0.12 9.42 7.84
CA GLU A 217 -0.07 10.85 8.16
C GLU A 217 -0.34 11.77 6.97
N HIS A 218 -0.11 11.26 5.75
CA HIS A 218 -0.36 11.97 4.50
C HIS A 218 -1.77 11.72 3.95
N ALA A 219 -2.46 10.68 4.43
CA ALA A 219 -3.72 10.25 3.88
C ALA A 219 -4.89 11.10 4.41
N LEU A 220 -5.76 11.53 3.49
CA LEU A 220 -7.04 12.13 3.85
C LEU A 220 -8.06 11.03 4.15
N LEU A 221 -8.80 11.17 5.24
CA LEU A 221 -9.97 10.35 5.54
C LEU A 221 -11.20 10.92 4.81
N ASP A 222 -12.22 10.10 4.56
CA ASP A 222 -13.45 10.49 3.84
C ASP A 222 -14.10 11.77 4.42
N LYS A 223 -14.09 11.90 5.76
CA LYS A 223 -14.60 13.08 6.47
C LYS A 223 -13.81 14.38 6.21
N HIS A 224 -12.65 14.29 5.57
CA HIS A 224 -11.77 15.40 5.25
C HIS A 224 -11.66 15.64 3.74
N PHE A 225 -12.54 15.04 2.93
CA PHE A 225 -12.64 15.30 1.49
C PHE A 225 -13.35 16.63 1.22
N HIS A 226 -12.68 17.72 1.62
CA HIS A 226 -13.06 19.09 1.30
C HIS A 226 -12.04 19.66 0.31
N LEU A 227 -12.48 20.56 -0.56
CA LEU A 227 -11.63 21.16 -1.59
C LEU A 227 -10.32 21.73 -1.00
N GLU A 228 -10.41 22.48 0.11
CA GLU A 228 -9.24 23.05 0.76
C GLU A 228 -8.24 21.97 1.24
N SER A 229 -8.76 20.90 1.86
CA SER A 229 -7.93 19.79 2.35
C SER A 229 -7.27 19.05 1.19
N VAL A 230 -8.02 18.80 0.11
CA VAL A 230 -7.51 18.12 -1.10
C VAL A 230 -6.43 18.97 -1.76
N LEU A 231 -6.63 20.28 -1.94
CA LEU A 231 -5.62 21.18 -2.51
C LEU A 231 -4.35 21.24 -1.66
N LYS A 232 -4.49 21.33 -0.32
CA LYS A 232 -3.34 21.26 0.59
C LYS A 232 -2.59 19.93 0.47
N ASN A 233 -3.33 18.82 0.34
CA ASN A 233 -2.76 17.50 0.19
C ASN A 233 -2.00 17.36 -1.14
N ILE A 234 -2.56 17.83 -2.26
CA ILE A 234 -1.88 17.85 -3.57
C ILE A 234 -0.55 18.61 -3.47
N LEU A 235 -0.55 19.81 -2.88
CA LEU A 235 0.66 20.61 -2.69
C LEU A 235 1.70 19.92 -1.80
N MET A 236 1.25 19.22 -0.76
CA MET A 236 2.13 18.43 0.11
C MET A 236 2.74 17.25 -0.66
N CYS A 237 1.92 16.53 -1.42
CA CYS A 237 2.36 15.39 -2.21
C CYS A 237 3.38 15.78 -3.27
N GLU A 238 3.17 16.89 -3.99
CA GLU A 238 4.14 17.40 -4.96
C GLU A 238 5.50 17.72 -4.30
N LYS A 239 5.51 18.32 -3.12
CA LYS A 239 6.75 18.61 -2.38
C LYS A 239 7.49 17.32 -2.00
N ILE A 240 6.75 16.31 -1.52
CA ILE A 240 7.32 15.01 -1.17
C ILE A 240 7.89 14.34 -2.42
N LEU A 241 7.14 14.35 -3.53
CA LEU A 241 7.60 13.78 -4.79
C LEU A 241 8.85 14.49 -5.30
N ALA A 242 8.85 15.81 -5.37
CA ALA A 242 10.00 16.59 -5.87
C ALA A 242 11.27 16.28 -5.06
N LYS A 243 11.18 16.31 -3.73
CA LYS A 243 12.31 16.00 -2.86
C LYS A 243 12.85 14.58 -3.07
N ASN A 244 11.97 13.58 -3.08
CA ASN A 244 12.40 12.18 -3.12
C ASN A 244 12.76 11.69 -4.52
N LEU A 245 12.19 12.27 -5.60
CA LEU A 245 12.55 11.92 -6.98
C LEU A 245 13.97 12.38 -7.32
N GLU A 246 14.39 13.56 -6.87
CA GLU A 246 15.76 14.07 -7.02
C GLU A 246 16.78 13.17 -6.28
N GLU A 247 16.42 12.67 -5.11
CA GLU A 247 17.25 11.76 -4.32
C GLU A 247 17.29 10.34 -4.94
N ASN A 248 16.18 9.79 -5.45
CA ASN A 248 16.13 8.43 -6.03
C ASN A 248 16.71 8.34 -7.45
N LEU A 249 16.81 9.43 -8.20
CA LEU A 249 17.58 9.45 -9.45
C LEU A 249 19.10 9.31 -9.20
N ASN A 250 19.57 9.67 -8.00
CA ASN A 250 20.96 9.50 -7.58
C ASN A 250 21.19 8.20 -6.78
N CYS A 251 20.13 7.55 -6.30
CA CYS A 251 20.20 6.37 -5.46
C CYS A 251 19.49 5.18 -6.16
N GLU A 252 20.25 4.35 -6.87
CA GLU A 252 19.82 3.00 -7.26
C GLU A 252 19.63 2.06 -6.05
N ILE A 253 19.85 2.55 -4.82
CA ILE A 253 19.97 1.79 -3.60
C ILE A 253 19.43 2.64 -2.44
N ILE A 254 18.45 2.13 -1.69
CA ILE A 254 18.02 2.73 -0.42
C ILE A 254 18.83 2.07 0.69
N GLU A 255 19.63 2.86 1.40
CA GLU A 255 20.30 2.48 2.64
C GLU A 255 19.25 2.22 3.72
N LEU A 256 19.26 1.01 4.31
CA LEU A 256 18.50 0.75 5.53
C LEU A 256 19.29 1.29 6.71
N ASN A 257 18.69 2.22 7.45
CA ASN A 257 19.21 2.73 8.72
C ASN A 257 19.44 1.57 9.69
N GLU A 258 20.67 1.44 10.17
CA GLU A 258 21.08 0.52 11.22
C GLU A 258 20.50 0.98 12.57
N ASP A 259 19.34 0.47 12.95
CA ASP A 259 18.94 0.46 14.35
C ASP A 259 19.47 -0.82 15.02
N ASN A 260 20.53 -0.60 15.80
CA ASN A 260 21.22 -1.50 16.69
C ASN A 260 20.34 -2.61 17.33
N GLU A 261 20.60 -3.87 16.99
CA GLU A 261 20.53 -4.96 17.96
C GLU A 261 21.82 -5.78 17.94
N LYS A 262 22.42 -5.90 19.13
CA LYS A 262 23.68 -6.61 19.37
C LYS A 262 23.47 -8.12 19.16
N GLU A 263 23.89 -8.63 18.02
CA GLU A 263 24.07 -10.08 17.86
C GLU A 263 25.27 -10.55 18.70
N LYS A 264 24.98 -11.30 19.76
CA LYS A 264 25.96 -12.13 20.44
C LYS A 264 26.31 -13.31 19.53
N ASN A 265 27.61 -13.51 19.35
CA ASN A 265 28.21 -14.69 18.75
C ASN A 265 27.52 -15.99 19.25
N LEU A 266 26.97 -16.77 18.33
CA LEU A 266 26.90 -18.22 18.47
C LEU A 266 27.77 -18.84 17.38
N GLU A 267 28.92 -19.34 17.82
CA GLU A 267 29.78 -20.22 17.04
C GLU A 267 29.06 -21.55 16.78
N ASN A 268 29.16 -22.01 15.54
CA ASN A 268 29.17 -23.41 15.08
C ASN A 268 28.39 -24.42 15.92
N GLU A 269 27.13 -24.66 15.54
CA GLU A 269 26.54 -26.00 15.65
C GLU A 269 26.08 -26.46 14.28
N ASN A 270 26.47 -27.70 13.95
CA ASN A 270 26.25 -28.36 12.67
C ASN A 270 24.77 -28.25 12.23
N LEU A 271 24.49 -27.43 11.20
CA LEU A 271 23.22 -27.54 10.48
C LEU A 271 23.20 -28.88 9.75
N PRO A 272 22.17 -29.72 9.93
CA PRO A 272 21.99 -30.89 9.08
C PRO A 272 21.84 -30.44 7.62
N GLU A 273 22.51 -31.15 6.72
CA GLU A 273 22.38 -30.96 5.28
C GLU A 273 20.88 -30.98 4.92
N LEU A 274 20.38 -29.85 4.41
CA LEU A 274 19.00 -29.72 3.98
C LEU A 274 18.79 -30.66 2.80
N GLU A 275 18.14 -31.79 3.03
CA GLU A 275 17.50 -32.56 1.96
C GLU A 275 16.56 -31.62 1.19
N ASP A 276 16.71 -31.65 -0.13
CA ASP A 276 16.07 -30.84 -1.17
C ASP A 276 14.55 -31.17 -1.30
N CYS A 277 13.85 -31.26 -0.17
CA CYS A 277 12.50 -31.82 -0.03
C CYS A 277 11.38 -30.78 0.04
N LEU A 278 11.69 -29.49 -0.10
CA LEU A 278 10.68 -28.45 -0.27
C LEU A 278 10.96 -27.66 -1.55
N LYS A 279 10.70 -28.30 -2.70
CA LYS A 279 10.41 -27.55 -3.95
C LYS A 279 9.11 -26.78 -3.74
N LEU A 280 9.20 -25.63 -3.09
CA LEU A 280 8.08 -24.71 -2.88
C LEU A 280 7.69 -24.11 -4.25
N PRO A 281 6.39 -24.07 -4.59
CA PRO A 281 5.91 -23.68 -5.91
C PRO A 281 5.88 -22.16 -6.10
N PHE A 282 6.88 -21.42 -5.60
CA PHE A 282 6.98 -19.96 -5.79
C PHE A 282 7.25 -19.57 -7.25
N GLY A 283 7.47 -20.54 -8.14
CA GLY A 283 7.60 -20.37 -9.59
C GLY A 283 6.30 -20.50 -10.38
N ARG A 284 5.15 -20.05 -9.86
CA ARG A 284 3.97 -19.88 -10.72
C ARG A 284 4.18 -18.66 -11.60
N GLU A 285 4.22 -18.87 -12.91
CA GLU A 285 4.09 -17.80 -13.90
C GLU A 285 2.80 -17.04 -13.61
N TYR A 286 2.93 -15.86 -12.99
CA TYR A 286 1.81 -14.95 -12.85
C TYR A 286 1.45 -14.48 -14.25
N LYS A 287 0.30 -14.96 -14.77
CA LYS A 287 -0.24 -14.45 -16.03
C LYS A 287 -0.48 -12.96 -15.86
N ILE A 288 0.25 -12.19 -16.66
CA ILE A 288 0.02 -10.77 -16.88
C ILE A 288 -1.39 -10.66 -17.46
N CYS A 289 -2.32 -10.13 -16.68
CA CYS A 289 -3.59 -9.60 -17.20
C CYS A 289 -3.40 -8.12 -17.51
#